data_AF-A0A519MWQ0-F1
#
_entry.id   AF-A0A519MWQ0-F1
#
_cell.length_a   1.000
_cell.length_b   1.000
_cell.length_c   1.000
_cell.angle_alpha   90.00
_cell.angle_beta   90.00
_cell.angle_gamma   90.00
#
_symmetry.space_group_name_H-M   'P 1'
#
loop_
_entity.id
_entity.type
_entity.pdbx_description
1 polymer ?
#
loop_
_entity_poly.entity_id
_entity_poly.type
_entity_poly.pdbx_seq_one_letter_code
_entity_poly.pdbx_strand_id
1 'polypeptide(L)'
;MNYEDLKAFLDEKVALYNNPNFIETDPIQIPHLFTQKEDVEVAGFLAATIAWGNRKMIITNARKMMELMGGSPYDFVMSHSDHQLERFENFVHRTFNATDLTCFVRSLRHVYTNHGGMEGAFSKGITNDSLQPAIHEFKKIFFSIDHQPRTQKHVSDPVSGSAAKRINMFLRWMVRNDNAGVDFGIWKSISPALLSCPLDIHSGNVARKLQLLTR
;
A
#
# COMPACT_ATOMS: atom_id res chain seq x y z
N MET A 1 -24.24 -20.37 -14.83
CA MET A 1 -24.58 -18.97 -14.49
C MET A 1 -24.38 -18.18 -15.76
N ASN A 2 -25.40 -17.48 -16.26
CA ASN A 2 -25.20 -16.62 -17.43
C ASN A 2 -24.45 -15.34 -17.02
N TYR A 3 -24.10 -14.47 -17.98
CA TYR A 3 -23.35 -13.25 -17.70
C TYR A 3 -24.09 -12.31 -16.73
N GLU A 4 -25.39 -12.12 -16.91
CA GLU A 4 -26.21 -11.24 -16.07
C GLU A 4 -26.31 -11.75 -14.63
N ASP A 5 -26.53 -13.05 -14.44
CA ASP A 5 -26.55 -13.69 -13.12
C ASP A 5 -25.20 -13.53 -12.40
N LEU A 6 -24.09 -13.71 -13.13
CA LEU A 6 -22.75 -13.57 -12.57
C LEU A 6 -22.44 -12.13 -12.19
N LYS A 7 -22.80 -11.18 -13.06
CA LYS A 7 -22.66 -9.76 -12.77
C LYS A 7 -23.47 -9.38 -11.52
N ALA A 8 -24.74 -9.76 -11.46
CA ALA A 8 -25.60 -9.47 -10.31
C ALA A 8 -25.04 -10.07 -9.01
N PHE A 9 -24.55 -11.32 -9.07
CA PHE A 9 -23.90 -11.96 -7.93
C PHE A 9 -22.65 -11.20 -7.47
N LEU A 10 -21.78 -10.78 -8.39
CA LEU A 10 -20.57 -10.04 -8.05
C LEU A 10 -20.89 -8.65 -7.50
N ASP A 11 -21.87 -7.94 -8.08
CA ASP A 11 -22.33 -6.64 -7.59
C ASP A 11 -22.90 -6.74 -6.17
N GLU A 12 -23.66 -7.79 -5.86
CA GLU A 12 -24.12 -8.09 -4.50
C GLU A 12 -22.94 -8.27 -3.54
N LYS A 13 -21.89 -9.01 -3.94
CA LYS A 13 -20.70 -9.21 -3.10
C LYS A 13 -19.91 -7.92 -2.92
N VAL A 14 -19.83 -7.06 -3.93
CA VAL A 14 -19.23 -5.73 -3.80
C VAL A 14 -20.00 -4.90 -2.78
N ALA A 15 -21.33 -4.84 -2.87
CA ALA A 15 -22.15 -4.12 -1.90
C ALA A 15 -22.01 -4.65 -0.46
N LEU A 16 -21.85 -5.97 -0.31
CA LEU A 16 -21.66 -6.61 0.99
C LEU A 16 -20.29 -6.29 1.61
N TYR A 17 -19.21 -6.41 0.84
CA TYR A 17 -17.84 -6.36 1.38
C TYR A 17 -17.17 -4.99 1.26
N ASN A 18 -17.57 -4.14 0.31
CA ASN A 18 -17.09 -2.76 0.21
C ASN A 18 -17.89 -1.85 1.17
N ASN A 19 -17.76 -2.13 2.45
CA ASN A 19 -18.54 -1.51 3.52
C ASN A 19 -17.60 -0.91 4.60
N PRO A 20 -17.80 0.35 5.01
CA PRO A 20 -16.99 1.01 6.05
C PRO A 20 -16.89 0.25 7.38
N ASN A 21 -17.86 -0.59 7.72
CA ASN A 21 -17.81 -1.42 8.92
C ASN A 21 -16.58 -2.36 8.96
N PHE A 22 -15.99 -2.69 7.80
CA PHE A 22 -14.76 -3.49 7.76
C PHE A 22 -13.50 -2.68 8.07
N ILE A 23 -13.54 -1.34 7.98
CA ILE A 23 -12.38 -0.46 8.22
C ILE A 23 -11.84 -0.67 9.64
N GLU A 24 -12.70 -0.74 10.65
CA GLU A 24 -12.31 -0.84 12.07
C GLU A 24 -11.35 -2.01 12.35
N THR A 25 -11.46 -3.09 11.59
CA THR A 25 -10.61 -4.29 11.76
C THR A 25 -9.56 -4.43 10.67
N ASP A 26 -9.48 -3.50 9.72
CA ASP A 26 -8.57 -3.58 8.59
C ASP A 26 -7.41 -2.57 8.72
N PRO A 27 -6.19 -2.89 8.25
CA PRO A 27 -5.07 -1.94 8.25
C PRO A 27 -5.35 -0.62 7.50
N ILE A 28 -6.34 -0.59 6.59
CA ILE A 28 -6.76 0.66 5.94
C ILE A 28 -7.24 1.72 6.94
N GLN A 29 -7.63 1.36 8.17
CA GLN A 29 -7.98 2.34 9.20
C GLN A 29 -6.85 3.33 9.54
N ILE A 30 -5.60 2.96 9.27
CA ILE A 30 -4.43 3.76 9.65
C ILE A 30 -4.35 5.03 8.79
N PRO A 31 -4.39 4.97 7.46
CA PRO A 31 -4.50 6.19 6.65
C PRO A 31 -5.80 6.97 6.88
N HIS A 32 -6.90 6.33 7.32
CA HIS A 32 -8.16 7.02 7.67
C HIS A 32 -8.04 7.93 8.92
N LEU A 33 -6.93 7.89 9.65
CA LEU A 33 -6.64 8.82 10.75
C LEU A 33 -6.30 10.23 10.25
N PHE A 34 -6.06 10.39 8.94
CA PHE A 34 -5.51 11.61 8.35
C PHE A 34 -6.39 12.16 7.23
N THR A 35 -6.32 13.47 7.02
CA THR A 35 -7.03 14.18 5.95
C THR A 35 -6.09 14.82 4.93
N GLN A 36 -4.86 15.15 5.32
CA GLN A 36 -3.83 15.61 4.39
C GLN A 36 -3.42 14.46 3.45
N LYS A 37 -3.37 14.74 2.14
CA LYS A 37 -3.05 13.74 1.10
C LYS A 37 -1.75 13.00 1.43
N GLU A 38 -0.70 13.74 1.77
CA GLU A 38 0.63 13.21 2.00
C GLU A 38 0.69 12.35 3.29
N ASP A 39 -0.05 12.73 4.34
CA ASP A 39 -0.18 11.90 5.53
C ASP A 39 -0.90 10.57 5.24
N VAL A 40 -2.00 10.62 4.47
CA VAL A 40 -2.74 9.43 3.99
C VAL A 40 -1.82 8.51 3.18
N GLU A 41 -1.03 9.09 2.27
CA GLU A 41 -0.06 8.35 1.46
C GLU A 41 0.98 7.65 2.36
N VAL A 42 1.70 8.39 3.22
CA VAL A 42 2.76 7.84 4.07
C VAL A 42 2.20 6.78 5.02
N ALA A 43 1.10 7.08 5.70
CA ALA A 43 0.44 6.15 6.62
C ALA A 43 -0.03 4.88 5.90
N GLY A 44 -0.65 5.02 4.73
CA GLY A 44 -1.11 3.93 3.90
C GLY A 44 0.04 3.04 3.41
N PHE A 45 1.13 3.64 2.94
CA PHE A 45 2.29 2.91 2.44
C PHE A 45 2.97 2.10 3.55
N LEU A 46 3.17 2.70 4.74
CA LEU A 46 3.77 2.01 5.88
C LEU A 46 2.86 0.90 6.43
N ALA A 47 1.57 1.17 6.57
CA ALA A 47 0.59 0.17 7.01
C ALA A 47 0.53 -1.03 6.04
N ALA A 48 0.47 -0.76 4.73
CA ALA A 48 0.48 -1.80 3.70
C ALA A 48 1.81 -2.57 3.67
N THR A 49 2.93 -1.88 3.87
CA THR A 49 4.26 -2.51 3.97
C THR A 49 4.23 -3.60 5.03
N ILE A 50 3.70 -3.31 6.23
CA ILE A 50 3.63 -4.26 7.35
C ILE A 50 2.41 -5.19 7.37
N ALA A 51 1.60 -5.22 6.32
CA ALA A 51 0.36 -6.00 6.28
C ALA A 51 0.57 -7.51 6.06
N TRP A 52 1.37 -8.17 6.90
CA TRP A 52 1.52 -9.63 6.90
C TRP A 52 1.53 -10.21 8.32
N GLY A 53 0.64 -11.16 8.58
CA GLY A 53 0.54 -11.81 9.87
C GLY A 53 -0.77 -11.57 10.60
N ASN A 54 -0.68 -11.52 11.93
CA ASN A 54 -1.86 -11.32 12.75
C ASN A 54 -2.39 -9.88 12.57
N ARG A 55 -3.64 -9.78 12.13
CA ARG A 55 -4.38 -8.52 11.87
C ARG A 55 -4.29 -7.51 13.02
N LYS A 56 -4.51 -7.92 14.27
CA LYS A 56 -4.44 -7.03 15.43
C LYS A 56 -3.03 -6.46 15.60
N MET A 57 -2.00 -7.30 15.48
CA MET A 57 -0.60 -6.88 15.58
C MET A 57 -0.17 -5.95 14.44
N ILE A 58 -0.72 -6.13 13.23
CA ILE A 58 -0.48 -5.21 12.11
C ILE A 58 -1.01 -3.81 12.47
N ILE A 59 -2.27 -3.73 12.89
CA ILE A 59 -2.90 -2.45 13.27
C ILE A 59 -2.16 -1.78 14.43
N THR A 60 -1.84 -2.54 15.49
CA THR A 60 -1.09 -2.00 16.64
C THR A 60 0.26 -1.42 16.22
N ASN A 61 1.04 -2.13 15.39
CA ASN A 61 2.34 -1.63 14.97
C ASN A 61 2.24 -0.49 13.96
N ALA A 62 1.20 -0.48 13.12
CA ALA A 62 0.96 0.62 12.20
C ALA A 62 0.59 1.92 12.96
N ARG A 63 -0.25 1.83 14.00
CA ARG A 63 -0.52 2.94 14.91
C ARG A 63 0.75 3.41 15.63
N LYS A 64 1.55 2.47 16.15
CA LYS A 64 2.85 2.78 16.77
C LYS A 64 3.78 3.55 15.82
N MET A 65 3.84 3.22 14.52
CA MET A 65 4.63 4.01 13.56
C MET A 65 4.16 5.47 13.49
N MET A 66 2.84 5.69 13.45
CA MET A 66 2.27 7.05 13.42
C MET A 66 2.56 7.82 14.71
N GLU A 67 2.48 7.15 15.86
CA GLU A 67 2.80 7.73 17.18
C GLU A 67 4.28 8.13 17.28
N LEU A 68 5.20 7.29 16.78
CA LEU A 68 6.64 7.60 16.75
C LEU A 68 6.95 8.82 15.86
N MET A 69 6.12 9.04 14.83
CA MET A 69 6.16 10.22 13.95
C MET A 69 5.36 11.41 14.50
N GLY A 70 4.82 11.33 15.72
CA GLY A 70 4.11 12.42 16.38
C GLY A 70 2.70 12.70 15.83
N GLY A 71 2.11 11.77 15.08
CA GLY A 71 0.77 11.96 14.49
C GLY A 71 0.76 12.89 13.27
N SER A 72 1.92 13.22 12.70
CA SER A 72 2.05 13.98 11.45
C SER A 72 3.13 13.31 10.57
N PRO A 73 2.84 12.13 10.02
CA PRO A 73 3.86 11.31 9.35
C PRO A 73 4.53 12.00 8.16
N TYR A 74 3.82 12.83 7.38
CA TYR A 74 4.43 13.58 6.29
C TYR A 74 5.40 14.65 6.79
N ASP A 75 4.99 15.44 7.78
CA ASP A 75 5.87 16.44 8.37
C ASP A 75 7.15 15.79 8.93
N PHE A 76 7.02 14.69 9.69
CA PHE A 76 8.17 13.94 10.18
C PHE A 76 9.08 13.47 9.04
N VAL A 77 8.52 12.92 7.96
CA VAL A 77 9.30 12.51 6.78
C VAL A 77 10.09 13.67 6.19
N MET A 78 9.51 14.86 6.11
CA MET A 78 10.15 16.01 5.49
C MET A 78 11.13 16.74 6.40
N SER A 79 10.85 16.81 7.70
CA SER A 79 11.55 17.68 8.66
C SER A 79 12.47 16.95 9.64
N HIS A 80 12.50 15.61 9.66
CA HIS A 80 13.34 14.87 10.61
C HIS A 80 14.82 15.27 10.55
N SER A 81 15.42 15.35 11.73
CA SER A 81 16.86 15.27 11.97
C SER A 81 17.28 13.84 12.30
N ASP A 82 18.57 13.55 12.22
CA ASP A 82 19.10 12.20 12.49
C ASP A 82 18.76 11.70 13.90
N HIS A 83 18.80 12.58 14.91
CA HIS A 83 18.43 12.24 16.29
C HIS A 83 16.94 11.87 16.42
N GLN A 84 16.03 12.44 15.61
CA GLN A 84 14.62 12.05 15.66
C GLN A 84 14.38 10.62 15.14
N LEU A 85 15.29 10.08 14.32
CA LEU A 85 15.21 8.70 13.83
C LEU A 85 15.50 7.66 14.94
N GLU A 86 16.17 8.06 16.03
CA GLU A 86 16.43 7.20 17.19
C GLU A 86 15.13 6.75 17.87
N ARG A 87 14.02 7.49 17.68
CA ARG A 87 12.68 7.08 18.13
C ARG A 87 12.27 5.70 17.60
N PHE A 88 12.85 5.24 16.49
CA PHE A 88 12.54 3.94 15.89
C PHE A 88 13.34 2.78 16.49
N GLU A 89 14.33 3.01 17.35
CA GLU A 89 15.28 1.98 17.82
C GLU A 89 14.60 0.70 18.32
N ASN A 90 13.49 0.84 19.04
CA ASN A 90 12.71 -0.26 19.61
C ASN A 90 11.49 -0.68 18.76
N PHE A 91 11.44 -0.28 17.50
CA PHE A 91 10.38 -0.69 16.57
C PHE A 91 10.71 -2.02 15.91
N VAL A 92 9.83 -3.00 16.09
CA VAL A 92 9.91 -4.30 15.41
C VAL A 92 8.51 -4.79 15.05
N HIS A 93 8.31 -5.10 13.78
CA HIS A 93 7.20 -5.88 13.28
C HIS A 93 7.74 -7.10 12.51
N ARG A 94 7.83 -8.24 13.20
CA ARG A 94 8.39 -9.48 12.64
C ARG A 94 9.79 -9.27 12.08
N THR A 95 9.96 -9.28 10.75
CA THR A 95 11.25 -9.11 10.09
C THR A 95 11.55 -7.67 9.66
N PHE A 96 10.60 -6.74 9.84
CA PHE A 96 10.77 -5.31 9.60
C PHE A 96 11.04 -4.62 10.93
N ASN A 97 12.14 -3.88 11.01
CA ASN A 97 12.64 -3.30 12.26
C ASN A 97 13.05 -1.83 12.10
N ALA A 98 13.64 -1.27 13.16
CA ALA A 98 14.17 0.09 13.22
C ALA A 98 14.97 0.49 11.97
N THR A 99 15.92 -0.34 11.54
CA THR A 99 16.75 -0.09 10.35
C THR A 99 15.91 0.03 9.09
N ASP A 100 14.91 -0.84 8.93
CA ASP A 100 14.02 -0.82 7.77
C ASP A 100 13.12 0.42 7.80
N LEU A 101 12.55 0.77 8.97
CA LEU A 101 11.70 1.95 9.13
C LEU A 101 12.48 3.25 8.87
N THR A 102 13.69 3.37 9.41
CA THR A 102 14.58 4.51 9.17
C THR A 102 14.91 4.65 7.69
N CYS A 103 15.23 3.54 7.01
CA CYS A 103 15.45 3.54 5.57
C CYS A 103 14.20 4.03 4.82
N PHE A 104 13.02 3.53 5.18
CA PHE A 104 11.76 3.91 4.54
C PHE A 104 11.46 5.39 4.69
N VAL A 105 11.68 5.98 5.87
CA VAL A 105 11.50 7.42 6.10
C VAL A 105 12.44 8.25 5.23
N ARG A 106 13.73 7.88 5.15
CA ARG A 106 14.71 8.55 4.29
C ARG A 106 14.35 8.42 2.81
N SER A 107 13.93 7.23 2.37
CA SER A 107 13.47 6.96 1.01
C SER A 107 12.22 7.75 0.65
N LEU A 108 11.24 7.85 1.56
CA LEU A 108 10.05 8.68 1.37
C LEU A 108 10.41 10.15 1.22
N ARG A 109 11.31 10.69 2.06
CA ARG A 109 11.79 12.07 1.92
C ARG A 109 12.40 12.30 0.54
N HIS A 110 13.22 11.36 0.05
CA HIS A 110 13.78 11.42 -1.29
C HIS A 110 12.71 11.42 -2.38
N VAL A 111 11.69 10.56 -2.27
CA VAL A 111 10.54 10.48 -3.19
C VAL A 111 9.76 11.80 -3.23
N TYR A 112 9.38 12.34 -2.07
CA TYR A 112 8.63 13.59 -1.99
C TYR A 112 9.44 14.79 -2.48
N THR A 113 10.74 14.82 -2.22
CA THR A 113 11.62 15.94 -2.61
C THR A 113 11.90 15.95 -4.11
N ASN A 114 12.15 14.78 -4.73
CA ASN A 114 12.72 14.71 -6.08
C ASN A 114 11.77 14.13 -7.14
N HIS A 115 10.67 13.49 -6.73
CA HIS A 115 9.78 12.75 -7.65
C HIS A 115 8.32 13.20 -7.61
N GLY A 116 8.00 14.30 -6.91
CA GLY A 116 6.63 14.82 -6.84
C GLY A 116 5.70 13.97 -5.96
N GLY A 117 6.25 13.38 -4.89
CA GLY A 117 5.51 12.48 -4.01
C GLY A 117 5.34 11.08 -4.57
N MET A 118 4.59 10.25 -3.85
CA MET A 118 4.42 8.85 -4.24
C MET A 118 3.64 8.71 -5.55
N GLU A 119 2.56 9.47 -5.73
CA GLU A 119 1.79 9.46 -7.00
C GLU A 119 2.70 9.78 -8.21
N GLY A 120 3.52 10.84 -8.09
CA GLY A 120 4.48 11.23 -9.13
C GLY A 120 5.62 10.23 -9.35
N ALA A 121 6.00 9.45 -8.33
CA ALA A 121 6.98 8.38 -8.50
C ALA A 121 6.39 7.16 -9.22
N PHE A 122 5.14 6.77 -8.93
CA PHE A 122 4.47 5.68 -9.62
C PHE A 122 4.10 6.05 -11.07
N SER A 123 3.72 7.31 -11.33
CA SER A 123 3.28 7.74 -12.67
C SER A 123 4.37 7.59 -13.74
N LYS A 124 5.66 7.54 -13.37
CA LYS A 124 6.80 7.44 -14.29
C LYS A 124 6.92 6.10 -15.02
N GLY A 125 6.34 5.02 -14.49
CA GLY A 125 6.46 3.67 -15.05
C GLY A 125 5.13 3.05 -15.49
N ILE A 126 4.05 3.83 -15.59
CA ILE A 126 2.74 3.30 -15.99
C ILE A 126 2.76 2.96 -17.49
N THR A 127 2.29 1.75 -17.83
CA THR A 127 1.99 1.38 -19.21
C THR A 127 0.48 1.43 -19.45
N ASN A 128 0.08 1.32 -20.72
CA ASN A 128 -1.34 1.39 -21.12
C ASN A 128 -2.23 0.30 -20.46
N ASP A 129 -1.62 -0.78 -19.97
CA ASP A 129 -2.29 -1.99 -19.52
C ASP A 129 -1.86 -2.49 -18.13
N SER A 130 -0.84 -1.88 -17.50
CA SER A 130 -0.26 -2.43 -16.28
C SER A 130 0.41 -1.40 -15.37
N LEU A 131 0.26 -1.62 -14.06
CA LEU A 131 1.05 -0.96 -13.00
C LEU A 131 2.29 -1.74 -12.59
N GLN A 132 2.53 -2.94 -13.13
CA GLN A 132 3.71 -3.72 -12.75
C GLN A 132 5.03 -2.99 -13.07
N PRO A 133 5.20 -2.37 -14.25
CA PRO A 133 6.41 -1.60 -14.53
C PRO A 133 6.51 -0.35 -13.65
N ALA A 134 5.38 0.26 -13.26
CA ALA A 134 5.34 1.37 -12.32
C ALA A 134 5.85 0.97 -10.92
N ILE A 135 5.49 -0.23 -10.44
CA ILE A 135 6.02 -0.76 -9.17
C ILE A 135 7.53 -1.00 -9.25
N HIS A 136 8.01 -1.53 -10.38
CA HIS A 136 9.44 -1.76 -10.61
C HIS A 136 10.23 -0.45 -10.57
N GLU A 137 9.79 0.56 -11.31
CA GLU A 137 10.44 1.87 -11.33
C GLU A 137 10.33 2.59 -9.98
N PHE A 138 9.17 2.51 -9.31
CA PHE A 138 9.02 3.02 -7.95
C PHE A 138 10.05 2.41 -7.00
N LYS A 139 10.24 1.08 -7.04
CA LYS A 139 11.22 0.40 -6.19
C LYS A 139 12.64 0.89 -6.45
N LYS A 140 13.03 1.08 -7.72
CA LYS A 140 14.34 1.63 -8.08
C LYS A 140 14.53 3.05 -7.54
N ILE A 141 13.51 3.90 -7.68
CA ILE A 141 13.52 5.26 -7.12
C ILE A 141 13.65 5.22 -5.59
N PHE A 142 12.82 4.41 -4.93
CA PHE A 142 12.75 4.31 -3.48
C PHE A 142 14.08 3.88 -2.85
N PHE A 143 14.83 3.01 -3.52
CA PHE A 143 16.14 2.52 -3.08
C PHE A 143 17.32 3.13 -3.84
N SER A 144 17.15 4.33 -4.42
CA SER A 144 18.25 5.05 -5.08
C SER A 144 19.18 5.79 -4.12
N ILE A 145 18.78 5.93 -2.84
CA ILE A 145 19.61 6.47 -1.76
C ILE A 145 20.46 5.37 -1.12
N ASP A 146 21.49 5.74 -0.35
CA ASP A 146 22.26 4.77 0.44
C ASP A 146 21.37 4.01 1.44
N HIS A 147 21.46 2.69 1.41
CA HIS A 147 20.63 1.79 2.23
C HIS A 147 21.26 0.41 2.37
N GLN A 148 20.85 -0.33 3.40
CA GLN A 148 21.27 -1.72 3.56
C GLN A 148 20.46 -2.66 2.63
N PRO A 149 21.09 -3.64 1.95
CA PRO A 149 20.37 -4.55 1.04
C PRO A 149 19.17 -5.27 1.66
N ARG A 150 19.18 -5.51 2.98
CA ARG A 150 18.07 -6.15 3.71
C ARG A 150 16.75 -5.41 3.59
N THR A 151 16.77 -4.08 3.41
CA THR A 151 15.56 -3.24 3.44
C THR A 151 14.72 -3.45 2.17
N GLN A 152 15.39 -3.81 1.06
CA GLN A 152 14.76 -3.99 -0.25
C GLN A 152 13.69 -5.09 -0.30
N LYS A 153 13.76 -6.09 0.60
CA LYS A 153 12.78 -7.20 0.64
C LYS A 153 11.37 -6.74 1.05
N HIS A 154 11.25 -5.54 1.62
CA HIS A 154 9.99 -5.01 2.12
C HIS A 154 9.16 -4.29 1.04
N VAL A 155 9.76 -3.92 -0.09
CA VAL A 155 9.04 -3.50 -1.31
C VAL A 155 9.21 -4.59 -2.37
N SER A 156 8.14 -5.35 -2.60
CA SER A 156 8.13 -6.43 -3.59
C SER A 156 8.15 -5.90 -5.02
N ASP A 157 8.79 -6.64 -5.91
CA ASP A 157 8.91 -6.29 -7.33
C ASP A 157 8.20 -7.33 -8.20
N PRO A 158 7.18 -6.94 -8.98
CA PRO A 158 6.51 -7.85 -9.92
C PRO A 158 7.44 -8.46 -10.96
N VAL A 159 8.46 -7.72 -11.41
CA VAL A 159 9.41 -8.18 -12.44
C VAL A 159 10.26 -9.35 -11.93
N SER A 160 10.44 -9.48 -10.61
CA SER A 160 11.13 -10.62 -9.99
C SER A 160 10.21 -11.84 -9.77
N GLY A 161 9.05 -11.91 -10.43
CA GLY A 161 8.06 -12.98 -10.28
C GLY A 161 7.21 -12.89 -9.01
N SER A 162 7.28 -11.79 -8.25
CA SER A 162 6.44 -11.61 -7.07
C SER A 162 5.02 -11.21 -7.45
N ALA A 163 4.02 -11.73 -6.74
CA ALA A 163 2.64 -11.21 -6.85
C ALA A 163 2.47 -9.79 -6.27
N ALA A 164 3.49 -9.25 -5.59
CA ALA A 164 3.54 -7.89 -5.07
C ALA A 164 2.28 -7.45 -4.29
N LYS A 165 1.72 -8.38 -3.50
CA LYS A 165 0.38 -8.24 -2.91
C LYS A 165 0.19 -6.97 -2.07
N ARG A 166 1.20 -6.64 -1.26
CA ARG A 166 1.15 -5.49 -0.33
C ARG A 166 1.12 -4.14 -1.05
N ILE A 167 1.98 -3.96 -2.05
CA ILE A 167 2.02 -2.71 -2.82
C ILE A 167 0.80 -2.59 -3.73
N ASN A 168 0.28 -3.68 -4.28
CA ASN A 168 -1.01 -3.67 -5.00
C ASN A 168 -2.18 -3.31 -4.08
N MET A 169 -2.18 -3.76 -2.83
CA MET A 169 -3.17 -3.34 -1.83
C MET A 169 -3.08 -1.83 -1.54
N PHE A 170 -1.87 -1.29 -1.35
CA PHE A 170 -1.65 0.15 -1.21
C PHE A 170 -2.16 0.94 -2.44
N LEU A 171 -1.79 0.49 -3.65
CA LEU A 171 -2.25 1.12 -4.89
C LEU A 171 -3.78 1.11 -4.99
N ARG A 172 -4.43 0.01 -4.61
CA ARG A 172 -5.89 -0.06 -4.54
C ARG A 172 -6.46 1.05 -3.66
N TRP A 173 -5.90 1.23 -2.45
CA TRP A 173 -6.35 2.27 -1.51
C TRP A 173 -6.20 3.68 -2.09
N MET A 174 -5.10 3.97 -2.79
CA MET A 174 -4.82 5.31 -3.29
C MET A 174 -5.56 5.64 -4.59
N VAL A 175 -5.76 4.66 -5.47
CA VAL A 175 -6.28 4.87 -6.84
C VAL A 175 -7.77 4.57 -6.95
N ARG A 176 -8.28 3.52 -6.29
CA ARG A 176 -9.69 3.14 -6.42
C ARG A 176 -10.55 4.18 -5.71
N ASN A 177 -11.36 4.89 -6.47
CA ASN A 177 -12.42 5.74 -5.94
C ASN A 177 -13.70 4.91 -5.84
N ASP A 178 -13.98 4.36 -4.66
CA ASP A 178 -15.22 3.62 -4.44
C ASP A 178 -16.33 4.53 -3.88
N ASN A 179 -17.58 4.13 -4.11
CA ASN A 179 -18.75 4.92 -3.69
C ASN A 179 -19.11 4.73 -2.20
N ALA A 180 -18.35 3.93 -1.45
CA ALA A 180 -18.63 3.63 -0.04
C ALA A 180 -17.69 4.35 0.93
N GLY A 181 -16.61 4.95 0.44
CA GLY A 181 -15.60 5.62 1.26
C GLY A 181 -14.64 4.67 1.95
N VAL A 182 -14.44 3.45 1.42
CA VAL A 182 -13.48 2.50 1.98
C VAL A 182 -12.06 2.84 1.52
N ASP A 183 -11.82 2.84 0.21
CA ASP A 183 -10.59 3.31 -0.39
C ASP A 183 -10.66 4.83 -0.64
N PHE A 184 -9.50 5.48 -0.72
CA PHE A 184 -9.38 6.93 -0.73
C PHE A 184 -9.57 7.53 -2.12
N GLY A 185 -9.09 6.86 -3.16
CA GLY A 185 -9.12 7.34 -4.53
C GLY A 185 -8.48 8.72 -4.71
N ILE A 186 -7.49 9.09 -3.88
CA ILE A 186 -6.84 10.41 -3.87
C ILE A 186 -5.85 10.59 -5.03
N TRP A 187 -5.41 9.52 -5.67
CA TRP A 187 -4.58 9.58 -6.88
C TRP A 187 -5.47 9.62 -8.11
N LYS A 188 -5.35 10.71 -8.87
CA LYS A 188 -6.21 10.99 -10.04
C LYS A 188 -5.49 10.77 -11.36
N SER A 189 -4.16 10.71 -11.33
CA SER A 189 -3.34 10.48 -12.53
C SER A 189 -3.34 9.01 -12.99
N ILE A 190 -3.83 8.08 -12.17
CA ILE A 190 -3.82 6.65 -12.43
C ILE A 190 -5.25 6.14 -12.62
N SER A 191 -5.51 5.43 -13.72
CA SER A 191 -6.82 4.79 -13.95
C SER A 191 -7.01 3.58 -13.01
N PRO A 192 -8.15 3.46 -12.32
CA PRO A 192 -8.49 2.27 -11.55
C PRO A 192 -8.51 0.98 -12.38
N ALA A 193 -8.70 1.07 -13.70
CA ALA A 193 -8.68 -0.10 -14.59
C ALA A 193 -7.30 -0.75 -14.69
N LEU A 194 -6.23 -0.05 -14.30
CA LEU A 194 -4.86 -0.57 -14.29
C LEU A 194 -4.49 -1.28 -12.98
N LEU A 195 -5.37 -1.23 -11.97
CA LEU A 195 -5.13 -1.87 -10.69
C LEU A 195 -5.07 -3.39 -10.84
N SER A 196 -4.01 -3.99 -10.30
CA SER A 196 -3.90 -5.44 -10.22
C SER A 196 -4.66 -5.96 -9.02
N CYS A 197 -5.34 -7.11 -9.18
CA CYS A 197 -5.90 -7.89 -8.09
C CYS A 197 -5.10 -9.20 -7.94
N PRO A 198 -4.06 -9.23 -7.08
CA PRO A 198 -3.26 -10.42 -6.89
C PRO A 198 -4.07 -11.52 -6.22
N LEU A 199 -4.22 -12.65 -6.92
CA LEU A 199 -4.98 -13.78 -6.40
C LEU A 199 -4.17 -14.55 -5.36
N ASP A 200 -4.84 -14.94 -4.29
CA ASP A 200 -4.41 -16.00 -3.39
C ASP A 200 -5.09 -17.33 -3.75
N ILE A 201 -4.78 -18.37 -2.98
CA ILE A 201 -5.34 -19.71 -3.20
C ILE A 201 -6.88 -19.67 -3.10
N HIS A 202 -7.43 -18.91 -2.15
CA HIS A 202 -8.86 -18.88 -1.91
C HIS A 202 -9.60 -18.12 -3.02
N SER A 203 -9.21 -16.87 -3.28
CA SER A 203 -9.75 -16.03 -4.35
C SER A 203 -9.57 -16.66 -5.73
N GLY A 204 -8.43 -17.31 -6.01
CA GLY A 204 -8.21 -18.07 -7.22
C GLY A 204 -9.19 -19.26 -7.36
N ASN A 205 -9.45 -19.99 -6.28
CA ASN A 205 -10.41 -21.09 -6.29
C ASN A 205 -11.85 -20.60 -6.48
N VAL A 206 -12.22 -19.48 -5.86
CA VAL A 206 -13.54 -18.85 -6.07
C VAL A 206 -13.68 -18.42 -7.53
N ALA A 207 -12.67 -17.75 -8.11
CA ALA A 207 -12.69 -17.32 -9.49
C ALA A 207 -12.84 -18.49 -10.49
N ARG A 208 -12.19 -19.63 -10.23
CA ARG A 208 -12.38 -20.87 -11.04
C ARG A 208 -13.78 -21.46 -10.90
N LYS A 209 -14.33 -21.50 -9.69
CA LYS A 209 -15.71 -21.96 -9.45
C LYS A 209 -16.73 -21.08 -10.17
N LEU A 210 -16.45 -19.79 -10.28
CA LEU A 210 -17.25 -18.82 -11.03
C LEU A 210 -16.91 -18.75 -12.53
N GLN A 211 -15.98 -19.59 -13.01
CA GLN A 211 -15.52 -19.63 -14.40
C GLN A 211 -14.92 -18.30 -14.92
N LEU A 212 -14.50 -17.42 -14.01
CA LEU A 212 -13.75 -16.20 -14.34
C LEU A 212 -12.32 -16.50 -14.79
N LEU A 213 -11.79 -17.66 -14.38
CA LEU A 213 -10.47 -18.15 -14.73
C LEU A 213 -10.56 -19.61 -15.17
N THR A 214 -9.84 -19.94 -16.24
CA THR A 214 -9.73 -21.29 -16.79
C THR A 214 -8.38 -21.96 -16.46
N ARG A 215 -7.39 -21.17 -16.04
CA ARG A 215 -6.04 -21.61 -15.67
C ARG A 215 -5.88 -21.98 -14.19
#